data_AF-D5VU96-F1
#
_entry.id   AF-D5VU96-F1
#
_cell.length_a   1.000
_cell.length_b   1.000
_cell.length_c   1.000
_cell.angle_alpha   90.00
_cell.angle_beta   90.00
_cell.angle_gamma   90.00
#
_symmetry.space_group_name_H-M   'P 1'
#
loop_
_entity.id
_entity.type
_entity.pdbx_description
1 polymer ?
#
loop_
_entity_poly.entity_id
_entity_poly.type
_entity_poly.pdbx_seq_one_letter_code
_entity_poly.pdbx_strand_id
1 'polypeptide(L)'
;MIVEFKKYDEYGNIVEGDNFHCIVFYIKKKEIPHENAILFEAVKVENIPGIVARYLIDEIESGYGKPEEVKDVEELKKYGVPDDIIDTIKETLRKYGINWLFKVREAE
;
A
#
# COMPACT_ATOMS: atom_id res chain seq x y z
N MET A 1 -1.47 -12.63 -6.84
CA MET A 1 -1.18 -12.31 -5.42
C MET A 1 -2.51 -12.04 -4.73
N ILE A 2 -2.54 -11.94 -3.41
CA ILE A 2 -3.70 -11.52 -2.63
C ILE A 2 -3.40 -10.12 -2.10
N VAL A 3 -4.37 -9.22 -2.17
CA VAL A 3 -4.33 -7.91 -1.54
C VAL A 3 -5.47 -7.79 -0.54
N GLU A 4 -5.12 -7.45 0.69
CA GLU A 4 -6.07 -7.06 1.74
C GLU A 4 -5.74 -5.62 2.12
N PHE A 5 -6.74 -4.84 2.51
CA PHE A 5 -6.47 -3.52 3.05
C PHE A 5 -7.20 -3.30 4.37
N LYS A 6 -6.61 -2.45 5.21
CA LYS A 6 -7.21 -1.95 6.44
C LYS A 6 -7.07 -0.44 6.48
N LYS A 7 -8.04 0.22 7.10
CA LYS A 7 -8.00 1.67 7.33
C LYS A 7 -7.65 1.92 8.78
N TYR A 8 -6.84 2.93 9.03
CA TYR A 8 -6.37 3.28 10.37
C TYR A 8 -6.67 4.73 10.69
N ASP A 9 -7.00 5.02 11.95
CA ASP A 9 -6.99 6.39 12.48
C ASP A 9 -5.55 6.88 12.74
N GLU A 10 -5.41 8.12 13.21
CA GLU A 10 -4.11 8.75 13.51
C GLU A 10 -3.33 8.06 14.65
N TYR A 11 -4.01 7.20 15.43
CA TYR A 11 -3.44 6.46 16.55
C TYR A 11 -3.08 5.01 16.17
N GLY A 12 -3.34 4.60 14.93
CA GLY A 12 -3.08 3.24 14.46
C GLY A 12 -4.17 2.22 14.84
N ASN A 13 -5.39 2.67 15.18
CA ASN A 13 -6.54 1.77 15.38
C ASN A 13 -7.27 1.51 14.07
N ILE A 14 -7.74 0.28 13.87
CA ILE A 14 -8.52 -0.10 12.69
C ILE A 14 -9.90 0.59 12.73
N VAL A 15 -10.34 1.15 11.60
CA VAL A 15 -11.64 1.81 11.46
C VAL A 15 -12.41 1.32 10.22
N GLU A 16 -13.73 1.22 10.33
CA GLU A 16 -14.61 0.73 9.26
C GLU A 16 -15.20 1.85 8.39
N GLY A 17 -15.22 3.10 8.88
CA GLY A 17 -15.84 4.26 8.21
C GLY A 17 -14.91 4.99 7.22
N ASP A 18 -15.43 6.06 6.60
CA ASP A 18 -14.68 6.88 5.63
C ASP A 18 -13.79 7.95 6.30
N ASN A 19 -13.92 8.11 7.62
CA ASN A 19 -13.05 8.93 8.45
C ASN A 19 -11.87 8.09 8.94
N PHE A 20 -10.75 8.18 8.23
CA PHE A 20 -9.52 7.45 8.52
C PHE A 20 -8.31 8.31 8.14
N HIS A 21 -7.17 8.03 8.74
CA HIS A 21 -5.89 8.68 8.50
C HIS A 21 -5.13 8.05 7.33
N CYS A 22 -5.01 6.72 7.27
CA CYS A 22 -4.35 6.02 6.18
C CYS A 22 -5.03 4.69 5.80
N ILE A 23 -4.72 4.21 4.60
CA ILE A 23 -5.04 2.85 4.14
C ILE A 23 -3.73 2.08 4.03
N VAL A 24 -3.68 0.91 4.65
CA VAL A 24 -2.56 -0.03 4.53
C VAL A 24 -2.99 -1.23 3.72
N PHE A 25 -2.30 -1.48 2.62
CA PHE A 25 -2.45 -2.64 1.75
C PHE A 25 -1.39 -3.69 2.12
N TYR A 26 -1.86 -4.89 2.42
CA TYR A 26 -1.06 -6.08 2.66
C TYR A 26 -1.08 -6.94 1.40
N ILE A 27 0.04 -6.99 0.69
CA ILE A 27 0.14 -7.68 -0.60
C ILE A 27 1.02 -8.92 -0.41
N LYS A 28 0.43 -10.10 -0.55
CA LYS A 28 1.05 -11.38 -0.20
C LYS A 28 0.77 -12.46 -1.24
N LYS A 29 1.68 -13.43 -1.40
CA LYS A 29 1.47 -14.56 -2.34
C LYS A 29 0.51 -15.62 -1.79
N LYS A 30 0.48 -15.80 -0.47
CA LYS A 30 -0.32 -16.76 0.29
C LYS A 30 -0.76 -16.11 1.61
N GLU A 31 -1.62 -16.76 2.37
CA GLU A 31 -2.07 -16.24 3.69
C GLU A 31 -0.93 -16.07 4.70
N ILE A 32 0.14 -16.86 4.57
CA ILE A 32 1.34 -16.77 5.41
C ILE A 32 2.29 -15.70 4.86
N PRO A 33 2.79 -14.77 5.71
CA PRO A 33 3.82 -13.81 5.32
C PRO A 33 5.04 -14.53 4.72
N HIS A 34 5.57 -13.97 3.63
CA HIS A 34 6.71 -14.52 2.89
C HIS A 34 7.71 -13.38 2.67
N GLU A 35 8.99 -13.68 2.38
CA GLU A 35 10.02 -12.67 2.00
C GLU A 35 9.60 -11.72 0.85
N ASN A 36 8.55 -12.09 0.10
CA ASN A 36 8.01 -11.33 -1.02
C ASN A 36 6.70 -10.61 -0.67
N ALA A 37 6.25 -10.69 0.59
CA ALA A 37 5.12 -9.91 1.04
C ALA A 37 5.55 -8.45 1.17
N ILE A 38 4.67 -7.54 0.80
CA ILE A 38 4.89 -6.11 0.95
C ILE A 38 3.72 -5.47 1.67
N LEU A 39 4.04 -4.41 2.39
CA LEU A 39 3.08 -3.48 2.96
C LEU A 39 3.19 -2.18 2.19
N PHE A 40 2.05 -1.65 1.77
CA PHE A 40 1.96 -0.34 1.12
C PHE A 40 0.97 0.53 1.88
N GLU A 41 1.40 1.67 2.38
CA GLU A 41 0.58 2.64 3.10
C GLU A 41 0.35 3.89 2.25
N ALA A 42 -0.91 4.35 2.24
CA ALA A 42 -1.31 5.60 1.63
C ALA A 42 -2.09 6.44 2.65
N VAL A 43 -1.53 7.58 3.03
CA VAL A 43 -2.17 8.54 3.93
C VAL A 43 -3.25 9.30 3.18
N LYS A 44 -4.33 9.71 3.86
CA LYS A 44 -5.43 10.52 3.31
C LYS A 44 -5.14 12.03 3.44
N VAL A 45 -3.92 12.42 3.07
CA VAL A 45 -3.46 13.82 3.08
C VAL A 45 -2.78 14.10 1.74
N GLU A 46 -3.25 15.10 1.02
CA GLU A 46 -2.75 15.43 -0.31
C GLU A 46 -1.23 15.66 -0.32
N ASN A 47 -0.57 15.24 -1.41
CA ASN A 47 0.87 15.39 -1.65
C ASN A 47 1.79 14.64 -0.68
N ILE A 48 1.25 13.81 0.21
CA ILE A 48 2.06 12.84 0.97
C ILE A 48 2.35 11.62 0.09
N PRO A 49 3.63 11.23 -0.08
CA PRO A 49 3.98 10.01 -0.80
C PRO A 49 3.45 8.79 -0.05
N GLY A 50 3.17 7.72 -0.79
CA GLY A 50 2.91 6.44 -0.17
C GLY A 50 4.21 5.83 0.37
N ILE A 51 4.09 4.88 1.29
CA ILE A 51 5.23 4.20 1.89
C ILE A 51 5.11 2.71 1.58
N VAL A 52 6.18 2.09 1.08
CA VAL A 52 6.25 0.64 0.86
C VAL A 52 7.33 0.01 1.70
N ALA A 53 7.07 -1.16 2.27
CA ALA A 53 8.05 -1.95 3.02
C ALA A 53 7.97 -3.42 2.61
N ARG A 54 9.13 -4.06 2.39
CA ARG A 54 9.21 -5.50 2.13
C ARG A 54 9.26 -6.27 3.45
N TYR A 55 8.59 -7.40 3.50
CA TYR A 55 8.69 -8.32 4.62
C TYR A 55 10.03 -9.04 4.57
N LEU A 56 10.75 -9.00 5.68
CA LEU A 56 12.03 -9.67 5.88
C LEU A 56 11.79 -10.89 6.78
N ILE A 57 12.36 -12.02 6.38
CA ILE A 57 12.44 -13.22 7.20
C ILE A 57 13.93 -13.44 7.46
N ASP A 58 14.36 -13.24 8.70
CA ASP A 58 15.70 -13.58 9.16
C ASP A 58 15.61 -14.67 10.24
N GLU A 59 16.72 -15.32 10.58
CA GLU A 59 16.80 -16.38 11.59
C GLU A 59 16.44 -15.88 13.01
N ILE A 60 16.51 -14.57 13.23
CA ILE A 60 16.35 -13.91 14.54
C ILE A 60 14.99 -13.21 14.67
N GLU A 61 14.51 -12.56 13.60
CA GLU A 61 13.29 -11.76 13.62
C GLU A 61 12.61 -11.75 12.24
N SER A 62 11.28 -11.75 12.25
CA SER A 62 10.44 -11.59 11.06
C SER A 62 9.64 -10.29 11.18
N GLY A 63 9.74 -9.40 10.19
CA GLY A 63 9.12 -8.08 10.25
C GLY A 63 9.18 -7.33 8.92
N TYR A 64 8.66 -6.12 8.87
CA TYR A 64 8.84 -5.26 7.70
C TYR A 64 10.17 -4.53 7.78
N GLY A 65 10.91 -4.55 6.68
CA GLY A 65 12.18 -3.86 6.54
C GLY A 65 12.03 -2.33 6.48
N LYS A 66 13.13 -1.67 6.13
CA LYS A 66 13.15 -0.20 6.01
C LYS A 66 12.13 0.27 4.96
N PRO A 67 11.23 1.21 5.31
CA PRO A 67 10.28 1.76 4.36
C PRO A 67 10.96 2.60 3.27
N GLU A 68 10.35 2.60 2.09
CA GLU A 68 10.71 3.41 0.93
C GLU A 68 9.51 4.26 0.50
N GLU A 69 9.75 5.48 0.04
CA GLU A 69 8.70 6.34 -0.50
C GLU A 69 8.34 5.93 -1.94
N VAL A 70 7.05 5.97 -2.24
CA VAL A 70 6.51 5.80 -3.60
C VAL A 70 5.63 6.98 -3.94
N LYS A 71 5.91 7.62 -5.08
CA LYS A 71 5.16 8.80 -5.55
C LYS A 71 4.04 8.41 -6.52
N ASP A 72 4.14 7.22 -7.08
CA ASP A 72 3.14 6.61 -7.95
C ASP A 72 2.92 5.15 -7.53
N VAL A 73 1.67 4.72 -7.43
CA VAL A 73 1.31 3.31 -7.16
C VAL A 73 1.94 2.36 -8.20
N GLU A 74 2.20 2.82 -9.43
CA GLU A 74 2.93 2.06 -10.45
C GLU A 74 4.33 1.65 -10.01
N GLU A 75 4.96 2.37 -9.08
CA GLU A 75 6.29 2.01 -8.57
C GLU A 75 6.28 0.68 -7.80
N LEU A 76 5.12 0.22 -7.34
CA LEU A 76 4.96 -1.09 -6.70
C LEU A 76 5.34 -2.25 -7.64
N LYS A 77 5.37 -2.04 -8.97
CA LYS A 77 5.88 -3.02 -9.95
C LYS A 77 7.33 -3.42 -9.69
N LYS A 78 8.16 -2.50 -9.16
CA LYS A 78 9.55 -2.77 -8.75
C LYS A 78 9.64 -3.84 -7.67
N TYR A 79 8.54 -4.09 -6.96
CA TYR A 79 8.39 -5.08 -5.89
C TYR A 79 7.70 -6.36 -6.38
N GLY A 80 7.47 -6.51 -7.68
CA GLY A 80 6.83 -7.69 -8.27
C GLY A 80 5.32 -7.74 -8.10
N VAL A 81 4.69 -6.60 -7.76
CA VAL A 81 3.23 -6.49 -7.72
C VAL A 81 2.66 -6.52 -9.14
N PRO A 82 1.73 -7.44 -9.45
CA PRO A 82 1.14 -7.55 -10.79
C PRO A 82 0.09 -6.45 -11.04
N ASP A 83 -0.19 -6.20 -12.32
CA ASP A 83 -1.10 -5.12 -12.78
C ASP A 83 -2.50 -5.21 -12.19
N ASP A 84 -3.07 -6.41 -12.06
CA ASP A 84 -4.40 -6.64 -11.48
C ASP A 84 -4.51 -6.15 -10.04
N ILE A 85 -3.45 -6.32 -9.25
CA ILE A 85 -3.37 -5.84 -7.88
C ILE A 85 -3.17 -4.33 -7.83
N ILE A 86 -2.37 -3.78 -8.75
CA ILE A 86 -2.18 -2.33 -8.87
C ILE A 86 -3.51 -1.65 -9.20
N ASP A 87 -4.28 -2.20 -10.13
CA ASP A 87 -5.60 -1.70 -10.49
C ASP A 87 -6.54 -1.75 -9.28
N THR A 88 -6.54 -2.86 -8.53
CA THR A 88 -7.33 -3.00 -7.28
C THR A 88 -6.96 -1.93 -6.24
N ILE A 89 -5.66 -1.64 -6.07
CA ILE A 89 -5.17 -0.59 -5.16
C ILE A 89 -5.65 0.78 -5.64
N LYS A 90 -5.50 1.08 -6.93
CA LYS A 90 -5.93 2.35 -7.53
C LYS A 90 -7.43 2.58 -7.39
N GLU A 91 -8.24 1.56 -7.65
CA GLU A 91 -9.69 1.63 -7.48
C GLU A 91 -10.07 1.88 -6.01
N THR A 92 -9.40 1.19 -5.08
CA THR A 92 -9.62 1.38 -3.64
C THR A 92 -9.25 2.78 -3.19
N LEU A 93 -8.06 3.26 -3.54
CA LEU A 93 -7.60 4.60 -3.22
C LEU A 93 -8.53 5.68 -3.81
N ARG A 94 -8.95 5.53 -5.07
CA ARG A 94 -9.91 6.43 -5.73
C ARG A 94 -11.25 6.46 -5.02
N LYS A 95 -11.79 5.29 -4.63
CA LYS A 95 -13.03 5.17 -3.86
C LYS A 95 -12.99 5.97 -2.56
N TYR A 96 -11.84 6.05 -1.92
CA TYR A 96 -11.65 6.77 -0.66
C TYR A 96 -11.03 8.17 -0.80
N GLY A 97 -10.93 8.69 -2.03
CA GLY A 97 -10.49 10.07 -2.30
C GLY A 97 -8.99 10.30 -2.29
N ILE A 98 -8.17 9.25 -2.37
CA ILE A 98 -6.71 9.35 -2.47
C ILE A 98 -6.32 9.25 -3.95
N ASN A 99 -6.19 10.39 -4.62
CA ASN A 99 -5.99 10.44 -6.08
C ASN A 99 -4.61 10.95 -6.53
N TRP A 100 -3.85 11.59 -5.64
CA TRP A 100 -2.55 12.19 -5.96
C TRP A 100 -1.41 11.18 -6.10
N LEU A 101 -1.62 9.92 -5.68
CA LEU A 101 -0.68 8.82 -5.87
C LEU A 101 -0.78 8.17 -7.25
N PHE A 102 -1.54 8.77 -8.16
CA PHE A 102 -1.59 8.36 -9.56
C PHE A 102 -0.93 9.45 -10.38
N LYS A 103 -0.02 9.10 -11.29
CA LYS A 103 0.28 10.02 -12.39
C LYS A 103 -1.01 10.27 -13.16
N VAL A 104 -1.54 11.48 -13.06
CA VAL A 104 -2.52 11.96 -14.02
C VAL A 104 -1.79 11.94 -15.36
N ARG A 105 -2.26 11.13 -16.32
CA ARG A 105 -1.81 11.33 -17.71
C ARG A 105 -2.15 12.77 -18.03
N GLU A 106 -1.15 13.61 -18.27
CA GLU A 106 -1.37 14.87 -18.94
C GLU A 106 -2.16 14.53 -20.19
N ALA A 107 -3.36 15.10 -20.33
CA ALA A 107 -4.17 14.89 -21.52
C ALA A 107 -3.39 15.47 -22.70
N GLU A 108 -2.88 14.60 -23.57
CA GLU A 108 -2.41 14.96 -24.91
C GLU A 108 -3.60 15.38 -25.80
#